data_AF-A0A9E6CUQ1-F1
#
_entry.id   AF-A0A9E6CUQ1-F1
#
_cell.length_a   1.000
_cell.length_b   1.000
_cell.length_c   1.000
_cell.angle_alpha   90.00
_cell.angle_beta   90.00
_cell.angle_gamma   90.00
#
_symmetry.space_group_name_H-M   'P 1'
#
loop_
_entity.id
_entity.type
_entity.pdbx_description
1 polymer ?
#
loop_
_entity_poly.entity_id
_entity_poly.type
_entity_poly.pdbx_seq_one_letter_code
_entity_poly.pdbx_strand_id
1 'polypeptide(L)'
;MTTTGLDVIQGNDLTRIRAVCEHQRGQIYVVPAERSWVCTKEHLPAHALAGFFRELSALKSPEVQGLMQQWGLYFRQLPIDQEGVDQEEAEAETTKA
;
A
#
# COMPACT_ATOMS: atom_id res chain seq x y z
N MET A 1 -10.94 -18.58 -19.02
CA MET A 1 -12.07 -18.29 -18.12
C MET A 1 -11.74 -17.02 -17.36
N THR A 2 -12.68 -16.08 -17.18
CA THR A 2 -12.43 -14.89 -16.35
C THR A 2 -12.59 -15.27 -14.89
N THR A 3 -11.49 -15.33 -14.14
CA THR A 3 -11.50 -15.52 -12.70
C THR A 3 -12.21 -14.34 -12.03
N THR A 4 -13.19 -14.63 -11.17
CA THR A 4 -13.81 -13.67 -10.27
C THR A 4 -12.98 -13.55 -8.98
N GLY A 5 -13.04 -12.40 -8.31
CA GLY A 5 -12.25 -12.08 -7.13
C GLY A 5 -11.29 -10.91 -7.35
N LEU A 6 -10.22 -10.89 -6.55
CA LEU A 6 -9.10 -9.96 -6.65
C LEU A 6 -7.90 -10.68 -7.27
N ASP A 7 -7.51 -10.27 -8.47
CA ASP A 7 -6.40 -10.87 -9.23
C ASP A 7 -5.32 -9.82 -9.50
N VAL A 8 -4.09 -10.09 -9.05
CA VAL A 8 -2.93 -9.20 -9.19
C VAL A 8 -2.04 -9.73 -10.30
N ILE A 9 -2.11 -9.07 -11.46
CA ILE A 9 -1.35 -9.44 -12.65
C ILE A 9 -0.15 -8.49 -12.74
N GLN A 10 1.02 -8.98 -12.34
CA GLN A 10 2.28 -8.25 -12.47
C GLN A 10 2.81 -8.33 -13.91
N GLY A 11 3.23 -7.19 -14.43
CA GLY A 11 3.94 -7.07 -15.70
C GLY A 11 5.21 -6.24 -15.53
N ASN A 12 6.04 -6.20 -16.58
CA ASN A 12 7.35 -5.58 -16.50
C ASN A 12 7.32 -4.10 -16.09
N ASP A 13 6.33 -3.31 -16.52
CA ASP A 13 6.25 -1.87 -16.23
C ASP A 13 4.93 -1.43 -15.61
N LEU A 14 4.01 -2.38 -15.41
CA LEU A 14 2.65 -2.13 -14.95
C LEU A 14 2.15 -3.34 -14.16
N THR A 15 1.59 -3.09 -12.99
CA THR A 15 0.74 -4.06 -12.30
C THR A 15 -0.72 -3.74 -12.54
N ARG A 16 -1.51 -4.76 -12.87
CA ARG A 16 -2.95 -4.65 -13.08
C ARG A 16 -3.66 -5.46 -12.00
N ILE A 17 -4.47 -4.80 -11.19
CA ILE A 17 -5.31 -5.46 -10.18
C ILE A 17 -6.75 -5.47 -10.72
N ARG A 18 -7.29 -6.67 -10.93
CA ARG A 18 -8.67 -6.87 -11.36
C ARG A 18 -9.53 -7.15 -10.14
N ALA A 19 -10.59 -6.37 -9.96
CA ALA A 19 -11.59 -6.57 -8.92
C ALA A 19 -12.93 -6.88 -9.59
N VAL A 20 -13.24 -8.16 -9.79
CA VAL A 20 -14.34 -8.58 -10.66
C VAL A 20 -15.24 -9.58 -9.95
N CYS A 21 -16.53 -9.28 -9.86
CA CYS A 21 -17.59 -10.23 -9.49
C CYS A 21 -18.80 -10.05 -10.40
N GLU A 22 -19.91 -10.73 -10.11
CA GLU A 22 -21.13 -10.63 -10.92
C GLU A 22 -21.82 -9.25 -10.80
N HIS A 23 -21.57 -8.53 -9.70
CA HIS A 23 -22.23 -7.25 -9.41
C HIS A 23 -21.39 -6.02 -9.79
N GLN A 24 -20.06 -6.17 -9.87
CA GLN A 24 -19.13 -5.04 -10.03
C GLN A 24 -17.85 -5.51 -10.73
N ARG A 25 -17.33 -4.69 -11.65
CA ARG A 25 -16.10 -4.98 -12.41
C ARG A 25 -15.23 -3.74 -12.45
N GLY A 26 -14.08 -3.81 -11.79
CA GLY A 26 -13.09 -2.75 -11.73
C GLY A 26 -11.71 -3.23 -12.16
N GLN A 27 -10.90 -2.28 -12.63
CA GLN A 27 -9.49 -2.51 -12.93
C GLN A 27 -8.67 -1.35 -12.42
N ILE A 28 -7.63 -1.67 -11.65
CA ILE A 28 -6.68 -0.73 -11.09
C ILE A 28 -5.34 -0.95 -11.79
N TYR A 29 -4.74 0.13 -12.25
CA TYR A 29 -3.41 0.13 -12.85
C TYR A 29 -2.43 0.79 -11.88
N VAL A 30 -1.33 0.10 -11.61
CA VAL A 30 -0.24 0.61 -10.78
C VAL A 30 1.00 0.71 -11.65
N VAL A 31 1.41 1.95 -11.92
CA VAL A 31 2.59 2.32 -12.69
C VAL A 31 3.59 3.05 -11.80
N PRO A 32 4.89 3.09 -12.16
CA PRO A 32 5.86 3.92 -11.47
C PRO A 32 5.43 5.40 -11.45
N ALA A 33 5.55 6.04 -10.29
CA ALA A 33 5.16 7.44 -10.09
C ALA A 33 6.08 8.13 -9.04
N GLU A 34 5.99 9.46 -8.93
CA GLU A 34 6.86 10.28 -8.07
C GLU A 34 6.87 9.87 -6.59
N ARG A 35 5.78 9.29 -6.07
CA ARG A 35 5.71 8.84 -4.67
C ARG A 35 6.07 7.37 -4.47
N SER A 36 6.36 6.65 -5.56
CA SER A 36 6.62 5.21 -5.56
C SER A 36 7.93 4.82 -6.26
N TRP A 37 8.73 5.80 -6.71
CA TRP A 37 9.99 5.59 -7.44
C TRP A 37 11.02 4.74 -6.68
N VAL A 38 10.99 4.79 -5.34
CA VAL A 38 11.96 4.09 -4.47
C VAL A 38 11.70 2.58 -4.39
N CYS A 39 10.55 2.11 -4.86
CA CYS A 39 10.14 0.73 -4.70
C CYS A 39 10.50 -0.13 -5.92
N THR A 40 10.86 -1.40 -5.70
CA THR A 40 11.06 -2.34 -6.80
C THR A 40 9.72 -2.64 -7.50
N LYS A 41 9.78 -3.02 -8.78
CA LYS A 41 8.59 -3.29 -9.61
C LYS A 41 7.64 -4.33 -8.98
N GLU A 42 8.21 -5.33 -8.30
CA GLU A 42 7.47 -6.39 -7.61
C GLU A 42 6.67 -5.88 -6.40
N HIS A 43 7.22 -4.92 -5.65
CA HIS A 43 6.58 -4.36 -4.45
C HIS A 43 5.82 -3.05 -4.72
N LEU A 44 5.93 -2.50 -5.93
CA LEU A 44 5.28 -1.27 -6.36
C LEU A 44 3.76 -1.18 -6.03
N PRO A 45 2.92 -2.20 -6.29
CA PRO A 45 1.50 -2.13 -5.93
C PRO A 45 1.28 -2.01 -4.42
N ALA A 46 2.09 -2.68 -3.59
CA ALA A 46 1.99 -2.58 -2.14
C ALA A 46 2.35 -1.18 -1.65
N HIS A 47 3.50 -0.65 -2.12
CA HIS A 47 3.96 0.70 -1.75
C HIS A 47 2.96 1.78 -2.18
N ALA A 48 2.48 1.73 -3.41
CA ALA A 48 1.55 2.70 -3.95
C ALA A 48 0.20 2.69 -3.20
N LEU A 49 -0.38 1.50 -2.97
CA LEU A 49 -1.67 1.40 -2.28
C LEU A 49 -1.56 1.79 -0.80
N ALA A 50 -0.53 1.34 -0.09
CA ALA A 50 -0.31 1.71 1.30
C ALA A 50 -0.11 3.22 1.46
N GLY A 51 0.72 3.83 0.60
CA GLY A 51 0.95 5.27 0.58
C GLY A 51 -0.31 6.08 0.24
N PHE A 52 -1.06 5.65 -0.78
CA PHE A 52 -2.30 6.29 -1.19
C PHE A 52 -3.35 6.26 -0.07
N PHE A 53 -3.64 5.11 0.52
CA PHE A 53 -4.65 5.01 1.56
C PHE A 53 -4.26 5.72 2.86
N ARG A 54 -2.96 5.75 3.19
CA ARG A 54 -2.43 6.55 4.31
C ARG A 54 -2.75 8.03 4.11
N GLU A 55 -2.42 8.57 2.94
CA GLU A 55 -2.64 9.99 2.64
C GLU A 55 -4.13 10.31 2.49
N LEU A 56 -4.90 9.44 1.81
CA LEU A 56 -6.34 9.56 1.67
C LEU A 56 -7.04 9.64 3.04
N SER A 57 -6.62 8.80 3.99
CA SER A 57 -7.16 8.79 5.35
C SER A 57 -6.73 10.03 6.14
N ALA A 58 -5.50 10.53 5.90
CA ALA A 58 -4.97 11.73 6.53
C ALA A 58 -5.70 13.02 6.09
N LEU A 59 -6.37 13.02 4.93
CA LEU A 59 -7.20 14.15 4.48
C LEU A 59 -8.37 14.44 5.42
N LYS A 60 -8.82 13.44 6.20
CA LYS A 60 -9.98 13.55 7.11
C LYS A 60 -11.25 14.13 6.45
N SER A 61 -11.42 13.92 5.14
CA SER A 61 -12.64 14.33 4.42
C SER A 61 -13.83 13.47 4.87
N PRO A 62 -14.93 14.09 5.34
CA PRO A 62 -16.15 13.37 5.71
C PRO A 62 -16.74 12.56 4.54
N GLU A 63 -16.64 13.08 3.32
CA GLU A 63 -17.16 12.42 2.12
C GLU A 63 -16.38 11.14 1.82
N VAL A 64 -15.05 11.20 1.87
CA VAL A 64 -14.18 10.03 1.68
C VAL A 64 -14.42 8.99 2.77
N GLN A 65 -14.50 9.41 4.03
CA GLN A 65 -14.78 8.51 5.15
C GLN A 65 -16.16 7.86 5.02
N GLY A 66 -17.17 8.62 4.62
CA GLY A 66 -18.53 8.11 4.38
C GLY A 66 -18.56 7.06 3.26
N LEU A 67 -17.87 7.31 2.14
CA LEU A 67 -17.74 6.33 1.07
C LEU A 67 -17.02 5.06 1.55
N MET A 68 -15.88 5.21 2.22
CA MET A 68 -15.13 4.07 2.77
C MET A 68 -16.01 3.22 3.70
N GLN A 69 -16.79 3.85 4.59
CA GLN A 69 -17.70 3.14 5.48
C GLN A 69 -18.84 2.43 4.72
N GLN A 70 -19.47 3.09 3.75
CA GLN A 70 -20.56 2.50 2.96
C GLN A 70 -20.11 1.27 2.17
N TRP A 71 -18.86 1.27 1.70
CA TRP A 71 -18.24 0.13 1.03
C TRP A 71 -17.58 -0.88 1.98
N GLY A 72 -17.60 -0.63 3.29
CA GLY A 72 -17.00 -1.52 4.30
C GLY A 72 -15.47 -1.56 4.29
N LEU A 73 -14.81 -0.49 3.83
CA LEU A 73 -13.36 -0.38 3.69
C LEU A 73 -12.76 0.45 4.84
N TYR A 74 -11.71 -0.09 5.45
CA TYR A 74 -10.94 0.60 6.47
C TYR A 74 -9.45 0.37 6.19
N PHE A 75 -8.67 1.45 6.22
CA PHE A 75 -7.22 1.36 6.12
C PHE A 75 -6.61 1.73 7.47
N ARG A 76 -5.72 0.87 7.96
CA ARG A 76 -4.89 1.11 9.13
C ARG A 76 -3.43 1.04 8.71
N GLN A 77 -2.69 2.12 8.95
CA GLN A 77 -1.25 2.10 8.75
C GLN A 77 -0.61 1.14 9.76
N LEU A 78 0.24 0.24 9.27
CA LEU A 78 1.06 -0.65 10.09
C LEU A 78 2.39 0.05 10.43
N PRO A 79 3.03 -0.28 11.57
CA PRO A 79 4.41 0.12 11.84
C PRO A 79 5.35 -0.36 10.72
N ILE A 80 6.43 0.38 10.50
CA ILE A 80 7.54 -0.11 9.67
C ILE A 80 8.39 -0.98 10.59
N ASP A 81 8.61 -2.24 10.23
CA ASP A 81 9.52 -3.12 10.96
C ASP A 81 10.94 -2.53 10.84
N GLN A 82 11.44 -1.94 11.93
CA GLN A 82 12.82 -1.50 12.06
C GLN A 82 13.67 -2.68 12.52
N GLU A 83 13.76 -3.74 11.73
CA GLU A 83 14.81 -4.73 11.96
C GLU A 83 16.14 -4.14 11.47
N GLY A 84 16.86 -3.44 12.36
CA GLY A 84 18.27 -3.08 12.16
C GLY A 84 18.73 -1.66 12.53
N VAL A 85 17.92 -0.82 13.20
CA VAL A 85 18.38 0.54 13.60
C VAL A 85 18.76 0.62 15.09
N ASP A 86 18.31 -0.32 15.93
CA ASP A 86 18.51 -0.24 17.38
C ASP A 86 19.79 -0.93 17.91
N GLN A 87 20.63 -1.53 17.04
CA GLN A 87 21.84 -2.23 17.49
C GLN A 87 23.11 -1.36 17.53
N GLU A 88 23.18 -0.24 16.82
CA GLU A 88 24.37 0.64 16.85
C GLU A 88 24.34 1.69 17.98
N GLU A 89 23.16 2.11 18.46
CA GLU A 89 23.07 3.09 19.55
C GLU A 89 23.33 2.47 20.94
N ALA A 90 23.08 1.17 21.13
CA ALA A 90 23.33 0.49 22.41
C ALA A 90 24.83 0.17 22.66
N GLU A 91 25.63 0.00 21.62
CA GLU A 91 27.08 -0.30 21.76
C GLU A 91 27.93 0.96 21.97
N ALA A 92 27.46 2.13 21.51
CA ALA A 92 28.16 3.41 21.68
C ALA A 92 28.04 3.99 23.11
N GLU A 93 27.00 3.63 23.87
CA GLU A 93 26.82 4.08 25.26
C GLU A 93 27.53 3.18 26.28
N THR A 94 27.82 1.92 25.92
CA THR A 94 28.46 0.95 26.84
C THR A 94 30.00 1.05 26.84
N THR A 95 30.62 1.81 25.93
CA THR A 95 32.08 2.02 25.89
C THR A 95 32.53 3.35 26.51
N LYS A 96 31.62 4.10 27.16
CA LYS A 96 31.92 5.36 27.86
C LYS A 96 31.74 5.32 29.39
N ALA A 97 31.53 4.14 29.98
CA ALA A 97 31.46 3.94 31.43
C ALA A 97 32.69 3.21 31.97
#